data_AF-A0A0S8HTN6-F1
#
_entry.id   AF-A0A0S8HTN6-F1
#
_cell.length_a   1.000
_cell.length_b   1.000
_cell.length_c   1.000
_cell.angle_alpha   90.00
_cell.angle_beta   90.00
_cell.angle_gamma   90.00
#
_symmetry.space_group_name_H-M   'P 1'
#
loop_
_entity.id
_entity.type
_entity.pdbx_description
1 polymer ?
#
loop_
_entity_poly.entity_id
_entity_poly.type
_entity_poly.pdbx_seq_one_letter_code
_entity_poly.pdbx_strand_id
1 'polypeptide(L)'
;MNSDIEMLDKRRMRYLEWYLIGFVPFIILSLTRYFFRLGGLNSQPIGRAVLIGLILSMLLLAVSTIASAILGRTIKNEPSLNDALQNELVRSLEVQSWKAAYVGAVGTTIFFAVVWFFYPINDPVMVALTSIIVGAGAYQATFYFKYRSS
;
A
#
# COMPACT_ATOMS: atom_id res chain seq x y z
N MET A 1 -5.97 30.47 -8.44
CA MET A 1 -5.59 29.05 -8.42
C MET A 1 -6.62 28.30 -9.27
N ASN A 2 -6.21 27.65 -10.37
CA ASN A 2 -7.15 27.05 -11.33
C ASN A 2 -7.94 25.89 -10.69
N SER A 3 -9.27 25.87 -10.85
CA SER A 3 -10.15 24.84 -10.27
C SER A 3 -9.75 23.41 -10.66
N ASP A 4 -9.14 23.26 -11.83
CA ASP A 4 -8.73 21.96 -12.37
C ASP A 4 -7.55 21.35 -11.59
N ILE A 5 -6.61 22.19 -11.13
CA ILE A 5 -5.46 21.75 -10.32
C ILE A 5 -5.95 21.25 -8.95
N GLU A 6 -6.87 21.99 -8.33
CA GLU A 6 -7.46 21.60 -7.04
C GLU A 6 -8.28 20.30 -7.16
N MET A 7 -9.00 20.11 -8.28
CA MET A 7 -9.76 18.89 -8.53
C MET A 7 -8.83 17.68 -8.72
N LEU A 8 -7.70 17.84 -9.43
CA LEU A 8 -6.72 16.78 -9.64
C LEU A 8 -6.02 16.40 -8.33
N ASP A 9 -5.66 17.38 -7.50
CA ASP A 9 -5.04 17.11 -6.21
C ASP A 9 -6.01 16.38 -5.25
N LYS A 10 -7.28 16.79 -5.20
CA LYS A 10 -8.34 16.06 -4.47
C LYS A 10 -8.49 14.62 -4.95
N ARG A 11 -8.38 14.35 -6.26
CA ARG A 11 -8.43 12.98 -6.81
C ARG A 11 -7.22 12.16 -6.36
N ARG A 12 -6.01 12.74 -6.41
CA ARG A 12 -4.78 12.09 -5.92
C ARG A 12 -4.94 11.66 -4.46
N MET A 13 -5.39 12.56 -3.61
CA MET A 13 -5.59 12.29 -2.18
C MET A 13 -6.67 11.23 -1.93
N ARG A 14 -7.74 11.21 -2.73
CA ARG A 14 -8.79 10.18 -2.63
C ARG A 14 -8.27 8.79 -3.02
N TYR A 15 -7.42 8.67 -4.04
CA TYR A 15 -6.84 7.37 -4.41
C TYR A 15 -5.87 6.86 -3.36
N LEU A 16 -5.10 7.75 -2.74
CA LEU A 16 -4.26 7.40 -1.58
C LEU A 16 -5.11 6.91 -0.41
N GLU A 17 -6.20 7.61 -0.10
CA GLU A 17 -7.12 7.20 0.97
C GLU A 17 -7.74 5.83 0.70
N TRP A 18 -8.21 5.57 -0.53
CA TRP A 18 -8.74 4.27 -0.92
C TRP A 18 -7.69 3.16 -0.83
N TYR A 19 -6.43 3.46 -1.17
CA TYR A 19 -5.33 2.53 -0.98
C TYR A 19 -5.18 2.19 0.51
N LEU A 20 -5.16 3.19 1.40
CA LEU A 20 -5.03 2.97 2.84
C LEU A 20 -6.22 2.19 3.43
N ILE A 21 -7.44 2.47 2.98
CA ILE A 21 -8.65 1.73 3.36
C ILE A 21 -8.55 0.26 2.93
N GLY A 22 -7.99 -0.03 1.74
CA GLY A 22 -7.76 -1.41 1.28
C GLY A 22 -6.56 -2.08 1.95
N PHE A 23 -5.59 -1.31 2.39
CA PHE A 23 -4.35 -1.80 2.98
C PHE A 23 -4.56 -2.38 4.37
N VAL A 24 -5.31 -1.70 5.24
CA VAL A 24 -5.62 -2.18 6.60
C VAL A 24 -6.27 -3.58 6.62
N PRO A 25 -7.38 -3.85 5.90
CA PRO A 25 -7.98 -5.18 5.86
C PRO A 25 -7.06 -6.20 5.19
N PHE A 26 -6.27 -5.81 4.19
CA PHE A 26 -5.28 -6.70 3.60
C PHE A 26 -4.28 -7.22 4.65
N ILE A 27 -3.73 -6.34 5.49
CA ILE A 27 -2.78 -6.75 6.54
C ILE A 27 -3.44 -7.66 7.57
N ILE A 28 -4.64 -7.30 8.05
CA ILE A 28 -5.40 -8.10 9.02
C ILE A 28 -5.68 -9.49 8.45
N LEU A 29 -6.17 -9.58 7.21
CA LEU A 29 -6.49 -10.85 6.57
C LEU A 29 -5.24 -11.66 6.23
N SER A 30 -4.12 -11.02 5.88
CA SER A 30 -2.85 -11.70 5.59
C SER A 30 -2.29 -12.36 6.85
N LEU A 31 -2.29 -11.64 7.98
CA LEU A 31 -1.92 -12.18 9.28
C LEU A 31 -2.90 -13.28 9.74
N THR A 32 -4.21 -13.07 9.56
CA THR A 32 -5.21 -14.10 9.91
C THR A 32 -5.00 -15.38 9.10
N ARG A 33 -4.75 -15.25 7.79
CA ARG A 33 -4.47 -16.39 6.91
C ARG A 33 -3.21 -17.13 7.32
N TYR A 34 -2.18 -16.40 7.75
CA TYR A 34 -0.95 -16.99 8.29
C TYR A 34 -1.27 -17.90 9.49
N PHE A 35 -1.99 -17.42 10.49
CA PHE A 35 -2.39 -18.23 11.66
C PHE A 35 -3.35 -19.38 11.30
N PHE A 36 -4.28 -19.17 10.36
CA PHE A 36 -5.20 -20.22 9.93
C PHE A 36 -4.49 -21.37 9.22
N ARG A 37 -3.39 -21.08 8.51
CA ARG A 37 -2.55 -22.13 7.92
C ARG A 37 -1.82 -22.93 8.97
N LEU A 38 -1.29 -22.27 10.01
CA LEU A 38 -0.66 -22.96 11.14
C LEU A 38 -1.66 -23.88 11.87
N GLY A 39 -2.90 -23.45 12.04
CA GLY A 39 -3.96 -24.24 12.68
C GLY A 39 -4.66 -25.27 11.78
N GLY A 40 -4.24 -25.46 10.52
CA GLY A 40 -4.90 -26.37 9.57
C GLY A 40 -6.31 -25.95 9.14
N LEU A 41 -6.72 -24.71 9.42
CA LEU A 41 -8.07 -24.19 9.16
C LEU A 41 -8.26 -23.68 7.72
N ASN A 42 -7.23 -23.76 6.88
CA ASN A 42 -7.24 -23.20 5.53
C ASN A 42 -8.31 -23.84 4.61
N SER A 43 -8.63 -25.12 4.82
CA SER A 43 -9.65 -25.85 4.05
C SER A 43 -11.07 -25.58 4.53
N GLN A 44 -11.23 -25.01 5.73
CA GLN A 44 -12.53 -24.72 6.32
C GLN A 44 -13.20 -23.52 5.61
N PRO A 45 -14.53 -23.39 5.69
CA PRO A 45 -15.26 -22.26 5.10
C PRO A 45 -14.69 -20.90 5.53
N ILE A 46 -14.24 -20.78 6.79
CA ILE A 46 -13.64 -19.56 7.32
C ILE A 46 -12.29 -19.24 6.66
N GLY A 47 -11.47 -20.27 6.38
CA GLY A 47 -10.20 -20.10 5.64
C GLY A 47 -10.41 -19.67 4.20
N ARG A 48 -11.47 -20.18 3.54
CA ARG A 48 -11.87 -19.74 2.21
C ARG A 48 -12.40 -18.31 2.19
N ALA A 49 -13.21 -17.92 3.19
CA ALA A 49 -13.70 -16.55 3.32
C ALA A 49 -12.55 -15.54 3.48
N VAL A 50 -11.53 -15.87 4.29
CA VAL A 50 -10.33 -15.03 4.45
C VAL A 50 -9.56 -14.89 3.13
N LEU A 51 -9.44 -15.97 2.35
CA LEU A 51 -8.82 -15.92 1.02
C LEU A 51 -9.57 -14.99 0.06
N ILE A 52 -10.89 -15.10 0.02
CA ILE A 52 -11.74 -14.25 -0.83
C ILE A 52 -11.56 -12.78 -0.42
N GLY A 53 -11.58 -12.50 0.89
CA GLY A 53 -11.31 -11.16 1.41
C GLY A 53 -9.95 -10.62 0.98
N LEU A 54 -8.90 -11.43 1.05
CA LEU A 54 -7.55 -11.05 0.60
C LEU A 54 -7.51 -10.69 -0.89
N ILE A 55 -8.16 -11.50 -1.73
CA ILE A 55 -8.25 -11.24 -3.17
C ILE A 55 -8.96 -9.90 -3.43
N LEU A 56 -10.08 -9.65 -2.75
CA LEU A 56 -10.84 -8.40 -2.88
C LEU A 56 -10.02 -7.19 -2.41
N SER A 57 -9.32 -7.30 -1.27
CA SER A 57 -8.43 -6.23 -0.81
C SER A 57 -7.28 -5.99 -1.79
N MET A 58 -6.69 -7.05 -2.35
CA MET A 58 -5.62 -6.93 -3.35
C MET A 58 -6.12 -6.25 -4.63
N LEU A 59 -7.34 -6.56 -5.10
CA LEU A 59 -7.94 -5.88 -6.24
C LEU A 59 -8.14 -4.38 -5.98
N LEU A 60 -8.61 -4.02 -4.78
CA LEU A 60 -8.76 -2.61 -4.39
C LEU A 60 -7.41 -1.88 -4.36
N LEU A 61 -6.36 -2.52 -3.83
CA LEU A 61 -5.00 -1.99 -3.82
C LEU A 61 -4.44 -1.82 -5.24
N ALA A 62 -4.68 -2.80 -6.13
CA ALA A 62 -4.24 -2.74 -7.51
C ALA A 62 -4.93 -1.59 -8.27
N VAL A 63 -6.25 -1.47 -8.16
CA VAL A 63 -7.02 -0.42 -8.82
C VAL A 63 -6.59 0.97 -8.34
N SER A 64 -6.46 1.18 -7.04
CA SER A 64 -6.02 2.47 -6.48
C SER A 64 -4.58 2.83 -6.89
N THR A 65 -3.68 1.83 -6.97
CA THR A 65 -2.31 2.04 -7.45
C THR A 65 -2.27 2.41 -8.93
N ILE A 66 -3.02 1.69 -9.78
CA ILE A 66 -3.09 1.96 -11.22
C ILE A 66 -3.69 3.35 -11.46
N ALA A 67 -4.80 3.68 -10.80
CA ALA A 67 -5.43 5.00 -10.90
C ALA A 67 -4.46 6.13 -10.49
N SER A 68 -3.71 5.94 -9.42
CA SER A 68 -2.68 6.89 -8.97
C SER A 68 -1.53 7.03 -9.98
N ALA A 69 -1.09 5.92 -10.58
CA ALA A 69 -0.02 5.92 -11.59
C ALA A 69 -0.44 6.59 -12.90
N ILE A 70 -1.69 6.37 -13.35
CA ILE A 70 -2.27 7.04 -14.51
C ILE A 70 -2.34 8.55 -14.25
N LEU A 71 -2.85 8.96 -13.08
CA LEU A 71 -2.93 10.36 -12.70
C LEU A 71 -1.55 11.02 -12.64
N GLY A 72 -0.55 10.34 -12.07
CA GLY A 72 0.84 10.82 -12.04
C GLY A 72 1.45 10.99 -13.43
N ARG A 73 1.13 10.10 -14.38
CA ARG A 73 1.55 10.26 -15.79
C ARG A 73 0.88 11.46 -16.45
N THR A 74 -0.40 11.69 -16.20
CA THR A 74 -1.12 12.88 -16.71
C THR A 74 -0.47 14.17 -16.20
N ILE A 75 -0.19 14.25 -14.90
CA ILE A 75 0.47 15.42 -14.28
C ILE A 75 1.85 15.67 -14.90
N LYS A 76 2.63 14.60 -15.13
CA LYS A 76 3.98 14.72 -15.71
C LYS A 76 3.98 15.16 -17.19
N ASN A 77 2.94 14.79 -17.94
CA ASN A 77 2.85 15.10 -19.37
C ASN A 77 2.35 16.52 -19.65
N GLU A 78 1.78 17.21 -18.66
CA GLU A 78 1.30 18.59 -18.79
C GLU A 78 2.25 19.56 -18.05
N PRO A 79 3.06 20.37 -18.78
CA PRO A 79 4.08 21.22 -18.17
C PRO A 79 3.53 22.21 -17.13
N SER A 80 2.35 22.78 -17.40
CA SER A 80 1.67 23.72 -16.51
C SER A 80 1.19 23.09 -15.19
N LEU A 81 0.85 21.80 -15.21
CA LEU A 81 0.46 21.02 -14.04
C LEU A 81 1.67 20.50 -13.29
N ASN A 82 2.72 20.12 -14.02
CA ASN A 82 3.96 19.65 -13.42
C ASN A 82 4.62 20.76 -12.60
N ASP A 83 4.74 21.97 -13.13
CA ASP A 83 5.32 23.10 -12.39
C ASP A 83 4.45 23.55 -11.21
N ALA A 84 3.12 23.36 -11.29
CA ALA A 84 2.21 23.72 -10.20
C ALA A 84 2.16 22.66 -9.07
N LEU A 85 2.32 21.38 -9.40
CA LEU A 85 2.13 20.25 -8.47
C LEU A 85 3.44 19.57 -8.04
N GLN A 86 4.52 19.62 -8.82
CA GLN A 86 5.83 19.09 -8.45
C GLN A 86 6.73 20.15 -7.80
N ASN A 87 6.22 20.77 -6.74
CA ASN A 87 7.00 21.68 -5.91
C ASN A 87 8.07 20.91 -5.11
N GLU A 88 9.07 21.65 -4.60
CA GLU A 88 10.14 21.10 -3.75
C GLU A 88 9.59 20.29 -2.57
N LEU A 89 8.43 20.70 -2.03
CA LEU A 89 7.68 19.94 -1.02
C LEU A 89 7.36 18.51 -1.50
N VAL A 90 6.69 18.36 -2.65
CA VAL A 90 6.29 17.04 -3.16
C VAL A 90 7.49 16.16 -3.44
N ARG A 91 8.58 16.74 -3.98
CA ARG A 91 9.83 16.01 -4.19
C ARG A 91 10.46 15.54 -2.88
N SER A 92 10.46 16.40 -1.85
CA SER A 92 10.94 16.02 -0.52
C SER A 92 10.09 14.90 0.12
N LEU A 93 8.77 14.95 -0.09
CA LEU A 93 7.82 13.95 0.40
C LEU A 93 8.00 12.61 -0.32
N GLU A 94 8.25 12.60 -1.62
CA GLU A 94 8.55 11.38 -2.38
C GLU A 94 9.79 10.67 -1.83
N VAL A 95 10.88 11.41 -1.57
CA VAL A 95 12.11 10.84 -0.99
C VAL A 95 11.85 10.25 0.39
N GLN A 96 11.11 10.96 1.25
CA GLN A 96 10.77 10.48 2.58
C GLN A 96 9.85 9.24 2.51
N SER A 97 8.92 9.22 1.55
CA SER A 97 8.01 8.10 1.32
C SER A 97 8.76 6.86 0.82
N TRP A 98 9.77 7.03 -0.03
CA TRP A 98 10.66 5.94 -0.44
C TRP A 98 11.45 5.33 0.71
N LYS A 99 11.97 6.17 1.62
CA LYS A 99 12.62 5.69 2.85
C LYS A 99 11.64 4.88 3.70
N ALA A 100 10.43 5.38 3.89
CA ALA A 100 9.38 4.65 4.61
C ALA A 100 9.01 3.33 3.93
N ALA A 101 8.95 3.29 2.60
CA ALA A 101 8.69 2.09 1.83
C ALA A 101 9.74 1.01 2.07
N TYR A 102 11.02 1.41 2.02
CA TYR A 102 12.14 0.53 2.30
C TYR A 102 12.08 0.00 3.74
N VAL A 103 11.90 0.88 4.72
CA VAL A 103 11.80 0.50 6.13
C VAL A 103 10.61 -0.43 6.37
N GLY A 104 9.45 -0.17 5.75
CA GLY A 104 8.27 -1.02 5.85
C GLY A 104 8.50 -2.42 5.28
N ALA A 105 9.08 -2.52 4.08
CA ALA A 105 9.37 -3.81 3.44
C ALA A 105 10.43 -4.60 4.21
N VAL A 106 11.52 -3.96 4.62
CA VAL A 106 12.58 -4.59 5.42
C VAL A 106 12.05 -5.01 6.79
N GLY A 107 11.32 -4.13 7.49
CA GLY A 107 10.73 -4.43 8.79
C GLY A 107 9.77 -5.62 8.73
N THR A 108 8.95 -5.71 7.70
CA THR A 108 8.04 -6.85 7.48
C THR A 108 8.80 -8.14 7.21
N THR A 109 9.87 -8.06 6.40
CA THR A 109 10.72 -9.22 6.10
C THR A 109 11.40 -9.72 7.37
N ILE A 110 11.96 -8.83 8.18
CA ILE A 110 12.57 -9.16 9.48
C ILE A 110 11.53 -9.74 10.43
N PHE A 111 10.33 -9.17 10.50
CA PHE A 111 9.24 -9.69 11.32
C PHE A 111 8.94 -11.16 10.96
N PHE A 112 8.73 -11.48 9.69
CA PHE A 112 8.48 -12.85 9.26
C PHE A 112 9.70 -13.77 9.48
N ALA A 113 10.93 -13.27 9.31
CA ALA A 113 12.14 -14.03 9.62
C ALA A 113 12.23 -14.39 11.10
N VAL A 114 11.87 -13.47 12.01
CA VAL A 114 11.82 -13.73 13.46
C VAL A 114 10.70 -14.72 13.79
N VAL A 115 9.50 -14.51 13.23
CA VAL A 115 8.35 -15.39 13.44
C VAL A 115 8.63 -16.81 12.95
N TRP A 116 9.39 -16.98 11.87
CA TRP A 116 9.78 -18.28 11.33
C TRP A 116 10.49 -19.19 12.34
N PHE A 117 11.27 -18.62 13.28
CA PHE A 117 11.90 -19.41 14.35
C PHE A 117 10.91 -20.05 15.32
N PHE A 118 9.74 -19.44 15.51
CA PHE A 118 8.69 -19.94 16.41
C PHE A 118 7.62 -20.75 15.67
N TYR A 119 7.35 -20.37 14.41
CA TYR A 119 6.27 -20.91 13.60
C TYR A 119 6.75 -21.06 12.14
N PRO A 120 7.14 -22.27 11.70
CA PRO A 120 7.70 -22.50 10.38
C PRO A 120 6.77 -21.99 9.27
N ILE A 121 7.27 -21.04 8.49
CA ILE A 121 6.53 -20.43 7.39
C ILE A 121 6.73 -21.28 6.13
N ASN A 122 5.67 -21.96 5.70
CA ASN A 122 5.68 -22.80 4.49
C ASN A 122 5.16 -22.09 3.24
N ASP A 123 5.03 -20.76 3.27
CA ASP A 123 4.64 -19.95 2.10
C ASP A 123 5.50 -18.68 1.97
N PRO A 124 6.68 -18.80 1.34
CA PRO A 124 7.56 -17.65 1.11
C PRO A 124 6.96 -16.62 0.14
N VAL A 125 6.03 -17.04 -0.74
CA VAL A 125 5.39 -16.14 -1.71
C VAL A 125 4.50 -15.15 -0.99
N MET A 126 3.69 -15.62 -0.03
CA MET A 126 2.84 -14.74 0.78
C MET A 126 3.65 -13.77 1.65
N VAL A 127 4.80 -14.20 2.17
CA VAL A 127 5.72 -13.32 2.92
C VAL A 127 6.28 -12.23 2.03
N ALA A 128 6.80 -12.59 0.84
CA ALA A 128 7.34 -11.63 -0.11
C ALA A 128 6.27 -10.63 -0.55
N LEU A 129 5.09 -11.12 -0.91
CA LEU A 129 3.97 -10.30 -1.35
C LEU A 129 3.49 -9.36 -0.24
N THR A 130 3.38 -9.85 1.01
CA THR A 130 3.02 -9.00 2.16
C THR A 130 4.08 -7.94 2.40
N SER A 131 5.37 -8.27 2.30
CA SER A 131 6.47 -7.32 2.48
C SER A 131 6.46 -6.21 1.41
N ILE A 132 6.20 -6.57 0.15
CA ILE A 132 6.04 -5.60 -0.95
C ILE A 132 4.85 -4.68 -0.69
N ILE A 133 3.71 -5.25 -0.30
CA ILE A 133 2.49 -4.48 -0.05
C ILE A 133 2.63 -3.59 1.19
N VAL A 134 3.30 -4.05 2.26
CA VAL A 134 3.61 -3.19 3.42
C VAL A 134 4.56 -2.06 3.04
N GLY A 135 5.58 -2.33 2.22
CA GLY A 135 6.45 -1.28 1.69
C GLY A 135 5.65 -0.23 0.89
N ALA A 136 4.81 -0.67 -0.03
CA ALA A 136 3.93 0.22 -0.79
C ALA A 136 2.94 0.97 0.12
N GLY A 137 2.35 0.32 1.13
CA GLY A 137 1.50 0.98 2.12
C GLY A 137 2.23 2.02 2.96
N ALA A 138 3.45 1.75 3.39
CA ALA A 138 4.28 2.70 4.11
C ALA A 138 4.64 3.92 3.26
N TYR A 139 4.89 3.72 1.96
CA TYR A 139 5.06 4.80 0.99
C TYR A 139 3.81 5.68 0.94
N GLN A 140 2.65 5.09 0.63
CA GLN A 140 1.41 5.83 0.44
C GLN A 140 0.94 6.51 1.72
N ALA A 141 1.09 5.86 2.87
CA ALA A 141 0.74 6.43 4.17
C ALA A 141 1.62 7.64 4.50
N THR A 142 2.94 7.51 4.33
CA THR A 142 3.88 8.62 4.62
C THR A 142 3.59 9.81 3.73
N PHE A 143 3.37 9.56 2.44
CA PHE A 143 2.99 10.62 1.50
C PHE A 143 1.68 11.28 1.93
N TYR A 144 0.63 10.50 2.16
CA TYR A 144 -0.70 11.01 2.52
C TYR A 144 -0.69 11.85 3.80
N PHE A 145 -0.12 11.33 4.89
CA PHE A 145 -0.15 12.01 6.18
C PHE A 145 0.73 13.26 6.20
N LYS A 146 1.93 13.21 5.59
CA LYS A 146 2.83 14.36 5.55
C LYS A 146 2.36 15.44 4.59
N TYR A 147 1.75 15.06 3.47
CA TYR A 147 1.13 16.02 2.55
C TYR A 147 -0.04 16.74 3.22
N ARG A 148 -0.86 16.03 4.01
CA ARG A 148 -1.99 16.62 4.73
C ARG A 148 -1.59 17.49 5.93
N SER A 149 -0.38 17.30 6.48
CA SER A 149 0.14 18.08 7.61
C SER A 149 0.97 19.30 7.20
N SER A 150 1.26 19.45 5.91
CA SER A 150 2.02 20.59 5.35
C SER A 150 1.07 21.70 4.93
#